data_AF-A0A9W5V5I9-F1
#
_entry.id   AF-A0A9W5V5I9-F1
#
_cell.length_a   1.000
_cell.length_b   1.000
_cell.length_c   1.000
_cell.angle_alpha   90.00
_cell.angle_beta   90.00
_cell.angle_gamma   90.00
#
_symmetry.space_group_name_H-M   'P 1'
#
loop_
_entity.id
_entity.type
_entity.pdbx_description
1 polymer ?
#
loop_
_entity_poly.entity_id
_entity_poly.type
_entity_poly.pdbx_seq_one_letter_code
_entity_poly.pdbx_strand_id
1 'polypeptide(L)'
;MNYNERRQCEGIGPPPMAPAVYPTPKVQDMGKCVGKWTYFWTKNHGNRWVYVLQTGLTQSSQTQQMIPFVWGCTPDKVFAVALDEILNFLIFER
;
A
#
# COMPACT_ATOMS: atom_id res chain seq x y z
N MET A 1 -13.75 5.11 -13.08
CA MET A 1 -13.62 5.07 -11.61
C MET A 1 -15.00 4.83 -11.04
N ASN A 2 -15.16 3.73 -10.31
CA ASN A 2 -16.44 3.35 -9.73
C ASN A 2 -16.76 4.31 -8.56
N TYR A 3 -18.01 4.72 -8.39
CA TYR A 3 -18.40 5.69 -7.35
C TYR A 3 -18.00 5.21 -5.93
N ASN A 4 -18.04 3.89 -5.72
CA ASN A 4 -17.65 3.24 -4.48
C ASN A 4 -16.14 3.30 -4.21
N GLU A 5 -15.29 3.30 -5.23
CA GLU A 5 -13.83 3.41 -5.09
C GLU A 5 -13.43 4.82 -4.63
N ARG A 6 -14.17 5.84 -5.07
CA ARG A 6 -13.88 7.23 -4.72
C ARG A 6 -14.13 7.49 -3.23
N ARG A 7 -15.22 6.96 -2.67
CA ARG A 7 -15.55 7.06 -1.24
C ARG A 7 -14.54 6.38 -0.31
N GLN A 8 -13.86 5.34 -0.77
CA GLN A 8 -12.88 4.62 0.07
C GLN A 8 -11.67 5.48 0.43
N CYS A 9 -11.32 6.46 -0.41
CA CYS A 9 -10.19 7.36 -0.18
C CYS A 9 -10.62 8.75 0.32
N GLU A 10 -11.92 9.01 0.46
CA GLU A 10 -12.44 10.29 0.97
C GLU A 10 -12.01 10.50 2.43
N GLY A 11 -11.57 11.72 2.75
CA GLY A 11 -11.15 12.10 4.11
C GLY A 11 -9.71 11.71 4.47
N ILE A 12 -8.99 10.98 3.61
CA ILE A 12 -7.56 10.74 3.80
C ILE A 12 -6.80 12.03 3.43
N GLY A 13 -6.14 12.64 4.41
CA GLY A 13 -5.34 13.84 4.22
C GLY A 13 -4.13 13.60 3.28
N PRO A 14 -3.49 14.66 2.76
CA PRO A 14 -2.41 14.53 1.79
C PRO A 14 -1.24 13.69 2.35
N PRO A 15 -0.48 13.00 1.48
CA PRO A 15 0.69 12.26 1.91
C PRO A 15 1.80 13.21 2.40
N PRO A 16 2.72 12.72 3.24
CA PRO A 16 3.93 13.45 3.61
C PRO A 16 4.88 13.67 2.42
N MET A 17 5.95 14.43 2.66
CA MET A 17 7.06 14.52 1.71
C MET A 17 7.73 13.14 1.54
N ALA A 18 8.06 12.79 0.30
CA ALA A 18 8.69 11.50 0.00
C ALA A 18 10.00 11.30 0.78
N PRO A 19 10.24 10.11 1.35
CA PRO A 19 11.43 9.86 2.13
C PRO A 19 12.68 9.69 1.24
N ALA A 20 13.83 10.13 1.76
CA ALA A 20 15.12 9.95 1.11
C ALA A 20 15.78 8.58 1.41
N VAL A 21 15.25 7.83 2.40
CA VAL A 21 15.89 6.62 2.94
C VAL A 21 15.13 5.37 2.48
N TYR A 22 15.88 4.30 2.18
CA TYR A 22 15.39 2.97 1.78
C TYR A 22 15.56 1.97 2.95
N PRO A 23 14.64 1.93 3.95
CA PRO A 23 14.83 1.12 5.16
C PRO A 23 14.50 -0.35 4.92
N THR A 24 15.32 -1.36 5.20
CA THR A 24 14.91 -2.74 4.88
C THR A 24 13.87 -3.29 5.87
N PRO A 25 12.60 -3.52 5.49
CA PRO A 25 11.59 -3.98 6.44
C PRO A 25 11.36 -5.49 6.36
N LYS A 26 10.73 -6.06 7.40
CA LYS A 26 10.30 -7.46 7.41
C LYS A 26 8.83 -7.55 7.02
N VAL A 27 8.43 -8.64 6.35
CA VAL A 27 7.02 -8.94 6.00
C VAL A 27 6.08 -8.86 7.21
N GLN A 28 6.56 -9.20 8.40
CA GLN A 28 5.83 -9.13 9.67
C GLN A 28 5.40 -7.71 10.06
N ASP A 29 6.06 -6.67 9.54
CA ASP A 29 5.79 -5.28 9.89
C ASP A 29 4.64 -4.67 9.06
N MET A 30 4.12 -5.36 8.04
CA MET A 30 3.07 -4.80 7.16
C MET A 30 1.75 -4.51 7.85
N GLY A 31 1.40 -5.27 8.89
CA GLY A 31 0.24 -4.97 9.72
C GLY A 31 0.32 -3.58 10.36
N LYS A 32 1.53 -3.08 10.65
CA LYS A 32 1.77 -1.75 11.24
C LYS A 32 1.49 -0.60 10.27
N CYS A 33 1.37 -0.89 8.98
CA CYS A 33 1.06 0.11 7.96
C CYS A 33 -0.41 0.53 7.98
N VAL A 34 -1.31 -0.33 8.49
CA VAL A 34 -2.76 -0.08 8.46
C VAL A 34 -3.10 1.21 9.21
N GLY A 35 -3.88 2.09 8.56
CA GLY A 35 -4.25 3.40 9.07
C GLY A 35 -3.16 4.46 8.98
N LYS A 36 -2.06 4.20 8.26
CA LYS A 36 -0.93 5.13 8.11
C LYS A 36 -0.57 5.35 6.65
N TRP A 37 0.02 6.51 6.39
CA TRP A 37 0.74 6.75 5.14
C TRP A 37 2.02 5.93 5.14
N THR A 38 2.18 5.09 4.14
CA THR A 38 3.36 4.25 3.94
C THR A 38 3.91 4.46 2.54
N TYR A 39 5.20 4.76 2.43
CA TYR A 39 5.87 4.89 1.14
C TYR A 39 6.34 3.52 0.69
N PHE A 40 5.87 3.06 -0.47
CA PHE A 40 6.24 1.78 -1.05
C PHE A 40 7.22 1.98 -2.19
N TRP A 41 8.32 1.21 -2.15
CA TRP A 41 9.13 0.93 -3.32
C TRP A 41 8.64 -0.37 -3.94
N THR A 42 8.25 -0.31 -5.21
CA THR A 42 7.59 -1.44 -5.88
C THR A 42 8.33 -1.82 -7.15
N LYS A 43 8.19 -3.07 -7.57
CA LYS A 43 8.79 -3.58 -8.81
C LYS A 43 8.17 -2.93 -10.06
N ASN A 44 6.83 -2.94 -10.15
CA ASN A 44 6.12 -2.62 -11.40
C ASN A 44 5.17 -1.42 -11.29
N HIS A 45 4.97 -0.87 -10.09
CA HIS A 45 4.07 0.24 -9.86
C HIS A 45 4.82 1.56 -9.60
N GLY A 46 6.15 1.58 -9.61
CA GLY A 46 6.91 2.76 -9.22
C GLY A 46 6.73 3.14 -7.74
N ASN A 47 7.60 4.01 -7.25
CA ASN A 47 7.64 4.38 -5.84
C ASN A 47 6.54 5.38 -5.51
N ARG A 48 5.78 5.17 -4.43
CA ARG A 48 4.58 5.96 -4.13
C ARG A 48 4.16 5.88 -2.67
N TRP A 49 3.47 6.93 -2.23
CA TRP A 49 2.72 6.91 -0.98
C TRP A 49 1.41 6.13 -1.14
N VAL A 50 1.14 5.26 -0.17
CA VAL A 50 -0.13 4.54 -0.04
C VAL A 50 -0.60 4.67 1.40
N TYR A 51 -1.80 5.21 1.60
CA TYR A 51 -2.50 5.12 2.87
C TYR A 51 -3.10 3.73 2.97
N VAL A 52 -2.53 2.89 3.82
CA VAL A 52 -2.93 1.47 3.87
C VAL A 52 -4.22 1.34 4.65
N LEU A 53 -5.25 0.81 3.99
CA LEU A 53 -6.56 0.58 4.60
C LEU A 53 -6.64 -0.81 5.23
N GLN A 54 -6.05 -1.81 4.55
CA GLN A 54 -6.08 -3.18 5.01
C GLN A 54 -4.95 -4.00 4.37
N THR A 55 -4.60 -5.11 5.03
CA THR A 55 -3.70 -6.14 4.52
C THR A 55 -4.37 -7.50 4.71
N GLY A 56 -4.05 -8.48 3.87
CA GLY A 56 -4.72 -9.78 3.92
C GLY A 56 -4.26 -10.71 2.81
N LEU A 57 -5.09 -11.69 2.48
CA LEU A 57 -4.84 -12.63 1.39
C LEU A 57 -5.87 -12.41 0.28
N THR A 58 -5.45 -12.53 -0.98
CA THR A 58 -6.34 -12.57 -2.14
C THR A 58 -5.97 -13.74 -3.05
N GLN A 59 -6.91 -14.23 -3.85
CA GLN A 59 -6.62 -15.27 -4.81
C GLN A 59 -5.94 -14.68 -6.06
N SER A 60 -4.76 -15.20 -6.41
CA SER A 60 -4.08 -14.86 -7.66
C SER A 60 -4.92 -15.32 -8.85
N SER A 61 -5.18 -14.43 -9.80
CA SER A 61 -5.89 -14.79 -11.04
C SER A 61 -5.10 -15.76 -11.91
N GLN A 62 -3.77 -15.75 -11.81
CA GLN A 62 -2.87 -16.59 -12.62
C GLN A 62 -2.69 -17.98 -12.02
N THR A 63 -2.46 -18.07 -10.70
CA THR A 63 -2.09 -19.34 -10.04
C THR A 63 -3.22 -19.94 -9.22
N GLN A 64 -4.33 -19.21 -9.01
CA GLN A 64 -5.43 -19.58 -8.11
C GLN A 64 -5.02 -19.79 -6.65
N GLN A 65 -3.79 -19.45 -6.28
CA GLN A 65 -3.26 -19.54 -4.93
C GLN A 65 -3.58 -18.27 -4.13
N MET A 66 -3.72 -18.41 -2.81
CA MET A 66 -3.84 -17.27 -1.91
C MET A 66 -2.48 -16.59 -1.77
N ILE A 67 -2.42 -15.29 -2.09
CA ILE A 67 -1.22 -14.47 -1.99
C ILE A 67 -1.44 -13.28 -1.05
N PRO A 68 -0.43 -12.87 -0.26
CA PRO A 68 -0.53 -11.68 0.58
C PRO A 68 -0.68 -10.41 -0.25
N PHE A 69 -1.56 -9.51 0.20
CA PHE A 69 -1.96 -8.33 -0.53
C PHE A 69 -2.15 -7.13 0.40
N VAL A 70 -1.90 -5.94 -0.14
CA VAL A 70 -2.16 -4.65 0.50
C VAL A 70 -3.22 -3.91 -0.30
N TRP A 71 -4.22 -3.36 0.38
CA TRP A 71 -5.18 -2.43 -0.21
C TRP A 71 -5.11 -1.08 0.49
N GLY A 72 -5.18 -0.01 -0.28
CA GLY A 72 -5.07 1.34 0.24
C GLY A 72 -5.43 2.40 -0.78
N CYS A 73 -5.00 3.61 -0.49
CA CYS A 73 -5.25 4.78 -1.32
C CYS A 73 -3.94 5.49 -1.65
N THR A 74 -3.73 5.75 -2.93
CA THR A 74 -2.85 6.84 -3.36
C THR A 74 -3.64 8.16 -3.32
N PRO A 75 -2.98 9.33 -3.41
CA PRO A 75 -3.70 10.62 -3.40
C PRO A 75 -4.83 10.71 -4.43
N ASP A 76 -4.67 10.05 -5.58
CA ASP A 76 -5.58 10.22 -6.71
C ASP A 76 -6.57 9.06 -6.90
N LYS A 77 -6.35 7.92 -6.24
CA LYS A 77 -7.12 6.68 -6.48
C LYS A 77 -6.85 5.57 -5.47
N VAL A 78 -7.77 4.61 -5.42
CA VAL A 78 -7.56 3.30 -4.81
C VAL A 78 -6.34 2.61 -5.43
N PHE A 79 -5.60 1.93 -4.58
CA PHE A 79 -4.40 1.17 -4.95
C PHE A 79 -4.40 -0.16 -4.22
N ALA A 80 -3.95 -1.20 -4.91
CA ALA A 80 -3.75 -2.50 -4.31
C ALA A 80 -2.56 -3.18 -4.98
N VAL A 81 -1.79 -3.94 -4.21
CA VAL A 81 -0.54 -4.55 -4.67
C VAL A 81 -0.24 -5.83 -3.91
N ALA A 82 0.33 -6.81 -4.60
CA ALA A 82 0.82 -8.02 -3.98
C ALA A 82 2.04 -7.72 -3.11
N LEU A 83 2.17 -8.43 -1.99
CA LEU A 83 3.22 -8.12 -1.03
C LEU A 83 4.63 -8.39 -1.58
N ASP A 84 4.76 -9.38 -2.46
CA ASP A 84 6.02 -9.74 -3.13
C ASP A 84 6.44 -8.72 -4.21
N GLU A 85 5.54 -7.82 -4.62
CA GLU A 85 5.86 -6.67 -5.47
C GLU A 85 6.40 -5.47 -4.69
N ILE A 86 6.24 -5.45 -3.36
CA ILE A 86 6.79 -4.43 -2.48
C ILE A 86 8.23 -4.82 -2.12
N LEU A 87 9.18 -4.09 -2.69
CA LEU A 87 10.61 -4.28 -2.40
C LEU A 87 10.98 -3.74 -1.03
N ASN A 88 10.31 -2.66 -0.62
CA ASN A 88 10.60 -1.92 0.60
C ASN A 88 9.41 -1.02 0.98
N PHE A 89 9.30 -0.64 2.26
CA PHE A 89 8.38 0.37 2.74
C PHE A 89 8.89 1.21 3.93
N LEU A 90 8.41 2.45 4.03
CA LEU A 90 8.60 3.33 5.19
C LEU A 90 7.24 3.82 5.70
N ILE A 91 6.97 3.59 6.98
CA ILE A 91 5.78 4.13 7.66
C ILE A 91 6.06 5.56 8.10
N PHE A 92 5.13 6.47 7.83
CA PHE A 92 5.13 7.79 8.45
C PHE A 92 4.37 7.72 9.78
N GLU A 93 5.10 7.90 10.88
CA GLU A 93 4.54 8.08 12.22
C GLU A 93 4.55 9.57 12.55
N ARG A 94 3.40 10.13 12.92
CA ARG A 94 3.31 11.49 13.49
C ARG A 94 3.64 11.45 14.97
#